data_AF-A0A7C5SYD7-F1
#
_entry.id   AF-A0A7C5SYD7-F1
#
_cell.length_a   1.000
_cell.length_b   1.000
_cell.length_c   1.000
_cell.angle_alpha   90.00
_cell.angle_beta   90.00
_cell.angle_gamma   90.00
#
_symmetry.space_group_name_H-M   'P 1'
#
loop_
_entity.id
_entity.type
_entity.pdbx_description
1 polymer ?
#
loop_
_entity_poly.entity_id
_entity_poly.type
_entity_poly.pdbx_seq_one_letter_code
_entity_poly.pdbx_strand_id
1 'polypeptide(L)'
;MSEPIPPEIRRLKELIEAAGGQALAAYPEPYKNQWQIFALLPLSKVQPTPFQRDLSEAHVERLREVIAKLGRFLDPIVAVPAPDGGFWTPNGNHRREALKRLGREYIAAVVVPDPQVAFEILALNTEKAHNLKEKALEVIRMYRALLASEPTRKEKEFAFQFEEAHLATLGLIYEKSERFSGSAYVPILRKVDRFLDLELPLALEERERRAGLLLEVDALV
;
A
#
# COMPACT_ATOMS: atom_id res chain seq x y z
N MET A 1 9.12 -29.40 19.16
CA MET A 1 9.33 -29.98 17.81
C MET A 1 9.02 -28.84 16.84
N SER A 2 9.98 -28.42 16.01
CA SER A 2 9.74 -27.34 15.03
C SER A 2 8.65 -27.80 14.07
N GLU A 3 7.57 -27.03 13.94
CA GLU A 3 6.56 -27.28 12.91
C GLU A 3 7.26 -27.35 11.53
N PRO A 4 6.87 -28.30 10.67
CA PRO A 4 7.44 -28.41 9.35
C PRO A 4 7.12 -27.13 8.57
N ILE A 5 8.14 -26.53 7.92
CA ILE A 5 7.97 -25.34 7.09
C ILE A 5 6.86 -25.61 6.05
N PRO A 6 5.79 -24.79 6.02
CA PRO A 6 4.67 -24.99 5.12
C PRO A 6 5.05 -25.00 3.64
N PRO A 7 4.32 -25.74 2.78
CA PRO A 7 4.63 -25.82 1.34
C PRO A 7 4.69 -24.45 0.64
N GLU A 8 3.81 -23.52 0.98
CA GLU A 8 3.76 -22.16 0.43
C GLU A 8 5.02 -21.36 0.75
N ILE A 9 5.64 -21.60 1.90
CA ILE A 9 6.91 -20.96 2.29
C ILE A 9 8.08 -21.57 1.53
N ARG A 10 8.04 -22.87 1.23
CA ARG A 10 9.05 -23.49 0.36
C ARG A 10 8.99 -22.93 -1.05
N ARG A 11 7.78 -22.79 -1.61
CA ARG A 11 7.57 -22.14 -2.92
C ARG A 11 8.02 -20.68 -2.91
N LEU A 12 7.73 -19.95 -1.84
CA LEU A 12 8.17 -18.56 -1.68
C LEU A 12 9.70 -18.47 -1.64
N LYS A 13 10.36 -19.39 -0.94
CA LYS A 13 11.83 -19.50 -0.95
C LYS A 13 12.38 -19.75 -2.34
N GLU A 14 11.82 -20.72 -3.08
CA GLU A 14 12.21 -21.02 -4.46
C GLU A 14 12.03 -19.79 -5.38
N LEU A 15 10.94 -19.05 -5.21
CA LEU A 15 10.69 -17.81 -5.96
C LEU A 15 11.76 -16.74 -5.66
N ILE A 16 12.12 -16.55 -4.39
CA ILE A 16 13.18 -15.61 -3.97
C ILE A 16 14.51 -15.98 -4.62
N GLU A 17 14.89 -17.26 -4.54
CA GLU A 17 16.15 -17.77 -5.09
C GLU A 17 16.18 -17.70 -6.63
N ALA A 18 15.09 -18.06 -7.29
CA ALA A 18 14.95 -17.96 -8.74
C ALA A 18 15.00 -16.51 -9.25
N ALA A 19 14.57 -15.54 -8.44
CA ALA A 19 14.70 -14.12 -8.75
C ALA A 19 16.13 -13.57 -8.56
N GLY A 20 17.06 -14.38 -8.04
CA GLY A 20 18.43 -13.99 -7.71
C GLY A 20 18.61 -13.44 -6.28
N GLY A 21 17.60 -13.60 -5.43
CA GLY A 21 17.62 -13.23 -4.02
C GLY A 21 18.11 -14.35 -3.11
N GLN A 22 18.13 -14.07 -1.81
CA GLN A 22 18.54 -15.02 -0.76
C GLN A 22 17.52 -15.06 0.37
N ALA A 23 16.91 -16.23 0.61
CA ALA A 23 16.10 -16.46 1.80
C ALA A 23 17.02 -16.68 3.02
N LEU A 24 16.97 -15.77 4.00
CA LEU A 24 17.83 -15.80 5.19
C LEU A 24 17.21 -16.63 6.31
N ALA A 25 15.92 -16.46 6.58
CA ALA A 25 15.19 -17.19 7.60
C ALA A 25 13.70 -17.28 7.29
N ALA A 26 13.11 -18.47 7.44
CA ALA A 26 11.66 -18.65 7.46
C ALA A 26 11.20 -18.77 8.92
N TYR A 27 10.16 -18.03 9.30
CA TYR A 27 9.67 -18.03 10.68
C TYR A 27 8.16 -17.74 10.74
N PRO A 28 7.45 -18.28 11.75
CA PRO A 28 6.11 -17.84 12.10
C PRO A 28 6.18 -16.49 12.83
N GLU A 29 5.35 -15.52 12.42
CA GLU A 29 5.22 -14.24 13.10
C GLU A 29 4.56 -14.40 14.49
N PRO A 30 4.85 -13.52 15.47
CA PRO A 30 4.55 -13.80 16.88
C PRO A 30 3.09 -13.58 17.31
N TYR A 31 2.21 -13.04 16.46
CA TYR A 31 0.82 -12.73 16.81
C TYR A 31 -0.13 -13.89 16.51
N LYS A 32 -0.08 -14.47 15.31
CA LYS A 32 -0.96 -15.57 14.87
C LYS A 32 -0.21 -16.76 14.27
N ASN A 33 1.11 -16.80 14.36
CA ASN A 33 1.98 -17.83 13.77
C ASN A 33 1.86 -17.95 12.25
N GLN A 34 1.49 -16.87 11.56
CA GLN A 34 1.53 -16.84 10.10
C GLN A 34 2.99 -16.88 9.62
N TRP A 35 3.28 -17.69 8.59
CA TRP A 35 4.66 -17.85 8.16
C TRP A 35 5.10 -16.77 7.18
N GLN A 36 6.36 -16.35 7.30
CA GLN A 36 7.01 -15.39 6.40
C GLN A 36 8.51 -15.65 6.27
N ILE A 37 9.16 -15.00 5.30
CA ILE A 37 10.60 -15.15 5.03
C ILE A 37 11.30 -13.80 5.20
N PHE A 38 12.32 -13.74 6.05
CA PHE A 38 13.30 -12.66 5.99
C PHE A 38 14.32 -12.96 4.88
N ALA A 39 14.50 -12.03 3.95
CA ALA A 39 15.29 -12.24 2.73
C ALA A 39 16.08 -11.01 2.29
N LEU A 40 17.09 -11.23 1.44
CA LEU A 40 17.68 -10.22 0.57
C LEU A 40 17.07 -10.35 -0.82
N LEU A 41 16.38 -9.31 -1.29
CA LEU A 41 15.79 -9.27 -2.62
C LEU A 41 16.63 -8.38 -3.55
N PRO A 42 16.85 -8.75 -4.82
CA PRO A 42 17.45 -7.86 -5.79
C PRO A 42 16.56 -6.63 -5.98
N LEU A 43 17.11 -5.44 -5.84
CA LEU A 43 16.39 -4.17 -5.97
C LEU A 43 15.74 -4.02 -7.36
N SER A 44 16.32 -4.63 -8.38
CA SER A 44 15.77 -4.68 -9.75
C SER A 44 14.49 -5.51 -9.88
N LYS A 45 14.20 -6.37 -8.89
CA LYS A 45 13.02 -7.24 -8.85
C LYS A 45 11.96 -6.77 -7.85
N VAL A 46 12.20 -5.65 -7.16
CA VAL A 46 11.25 -5.07 -6.21
C VAL A 46 10.69 -3.77 -6.77
N GLN A 47 9.38 -3.73 -6.96
CA GLN A 47 8.65 -2.56 -7.45
C GLN A 47 7.71 -2.02 -6.37
N PRO A 48 7.37 -0.72 -6.39
CA PRO A 48 6.23 -0.23 -5.60
C PRO A 48 4.95 -0.96 -6.02
N THR A 49 3.97 -1.02 -5.13
CA THR A 49 2.62 -1.41 -5.54
C THR A 49 2.04 -0.37 -6.51
N PRO A 50 1.22 -0.75 -7.50
CA PRO A 50 0.69 0.19 -8.50
C PRO A 50 -0.14 1.35 -7.94
N PHE A 51 -0.66 1.20 -6.72
CA PHE A 51 -1.56 2.15 -6.05
C PHE A 51 -0.90 2.90 -4.89
N GLN A 52 0.41 2.74 -4.69
CA GLN A 52 1.15 3.48 -3.67
C GLN A 52 1.21 4.98 -3.94
N ARG A 53 1.35 5.77 -2.87
CA ARG A 53 1.68 7.20 -2.96
C ARG A 53 2.96 7.43 -3.76
N ASP A 54 2.97 8.55 -4.47
CA ASP A 54 4.14 9.12 -5.10
C ASP A 54 5.28 9.35 -4.09
N LEU A 55 6.50 9.07 -4.53
CA LEU A 55 7.71 9.26 -3.72
C LEU A 55 7.85 10.74 -3.33
N SER A 56 8.25 10.98 -2.09
CA SER A 56 8.64 12.32 -1.64
C SER A 56 10.14 12.42 -1.75
N GLU A 57 10.63 13.22 -2.70
CA GLU A 57 12.05 13.44 -2.95
C GLU A 57 12.80 13.84 -1.67
N ALA A 58 12.24 14.76 -0.88
CA ALA A 58 12.82 15.19 0.39
C ALA A 58 12.93 14.04 1.41
N HIS A 59 11.93 13.15 1.47
CA HIS A 59 11.98 12.00 2.37
C HIS A 59 13.00 10.95 1.92
N VAL A 60 13.07 10.67 0.62
CA VAL A 60 14.05 9.74 0.06
C VAL A 60 15.46 10.26 0.34
N GLU A 61 15.71 11.54 0.11
CA GLU A 61 17.02 12.15 0.33
C GLU A 61 17.45 12.09 1.79
N ARG A 62 16.54 12.41 2.73
CA ARG A 62 16.81 12.28 4.15
C ARG A 62 17.13 10.84 4.57
N LEU A 63 16.38 9.86 4.06
CA LEU A 63 16.66 8.45 4.33
C LEU A 63 18.02 8.04 3.78
N ARG A 64 18.34 8.48 2.57
CA ARG A 64 19.64 8.24 1.91
C ARG A 64 20.80 8.73 2.78
N GLU A 65 20.74 9.98 3.24
CA GLU A 65 21.76 10.59 4.11
C GLU A 65 21.91 9.85 5.43
N VAL A 66 20.79 9.48 6.08
CA VAL A 66 20.82 8.75 7.35
C VAL A 66 21.44 7.38 7.18
N ILE A 67 21.04 6.61 6.15
CA ILE A 67 21.61 5.29 5.87
C ILE A 67 23.12 5.41 5.58
N ALA A 68 23.52 6.38 4.76
CA ALA A 68 24.93 6.63 4.45
C ALA A 68 25.75 6.97 5.70
N LYS A 69 25.22 7.87 6.56
CA LYS A 69 25.88 8.29 7.80
C LYS A 69 26.00 7.17 8.82
N LEU A 70 24.95 6.34 8.97
CA LEU A 70 24.94 5.19 9.87
C LEU A 70 25.78 4.02 9.34
N GLY A 71 26.01 3.96 8.02
CA GLY A 71 26.70 2.86 7.36
C GLY A 71 25.95 1.53 7.41
N ARG A 72 24.65 1.55 7.74
CA ARG A 72 23.80 0.37 7.93
C ARG A 72 22.36 0.64 7.50
N PHE A 73 21.71 -0.37 6.94
CA PHE A 73 20.27 -0.39 6.69
C PHE A 73 19.62 -1.28 7.76
N LEU A 74 18.76 -0.70 8.59
CA LEU A 74 18.23 -1.37 9.78
C LEU A 74 16.78 -1.83 9.62
N ASP A 75 16.02 -1.15 8.76
CA ASP A 75 14.56 -1.31 8.70
C ASP A 75 14.15 -2.03 7.41
N PRO A 76 14.00 -3.36 7.41
CA PRO A 76 13.58 -4.09 6.22
C PRO A 76 12.21 -3.63 5.71
N ILE A 77 12.04 -3.73 4.40
CA ILE A 77 10.75 -3.45 3.76
C ILE A 77 9.80 -4.64 3.91
N VAL A 78 8.51 -4.43 3.71
CA VAL A 78 7.57 -5.54 3.48
C VAL A 78 7.51 -5.78 1.97
N ALA A 79 7.53 -7.05 1.57
CA ALA A 79 7.39 -7.46 0.18
C ALA A 79 6.39 -8.61 0.03
N VAL A 80 5.72 -8.66 -1.11
CA VAL A 80 4.85 -9.78 -1.52
C VAL A 80 5.19 -10.20 -2.95
N PRO A 81 4.92 -11.45 -3.37
CA PRO A 81 5.01 -11.84 -4.77
C PRO A 81 4.13 -10.96 -5.67
N ALA A 82 4.69 -10.47 -6.79
CA ALA A 82 3.94 -9.71 -7.78
C ALA A 82 3.27 -10.65 -8.81
N PRO A 83 2.07 -10.34 -9.33
CA PRO A 83 1.37 -11.18 -10.32
C PRO A 83 2.15 -11.39 -11.63
N ASP A 84 2.94 -10.40 -12.04
CA ASP A 84 3.78 -10.40 -13.25
C ASP A 84 5.23 -10.87 -13.00
N GLY A 85 5.50 -11.36 -11.79
CA GLY A 85 6.81 -11.85 -11.36
C GLY A 85 7.65 -10.81 -10.60
N GLY A 86 8.60 -11.28 -9.81
CA GLY A 86 9.30 -10.43 -8.85
C GLY A 86 8.43 -10.12 -7.63
N PHE A 87 8.58 -8.91 -7.08
CA PHE A 87 7.97 -8.53 -5.81
C PHE A 87 7.43 -7.12 -5.83
N TRP A 88 6.30 -6.93 -5.15
CA TRP A 88 5.80 -5.60 -4.78
C TRP A 88 6.13 -5.29 -3.33
N THR A 89 6.47 -4.04 -3.04
CA THR A 89 6.64 -3.57 -1.66
C THR A 89 5.45 -2.74 -1.21
N PRO A 90 4.49 -3.28 -0.43
CA PRO A 90 3.39 -2.49 0.12
C PRO A 90 3.83 -1.48 1.19
N ASN A 91 4.95 -1.75 1.88
CA ASN A 91 5.54 -0.81 2.84
C ASN A 91 7.07 -0.77 2.67
N GLY A 92 7.59 0.44 2.45
CA GLY A 92 9.03 0.68 2.36
C GLY A 92 9.52 1.26 1.04
N ASN A 93 8.64 1.78 0.18
CA ASN A 93 9.05 2.31 -1.13
C ASN A 93 10.08 3.45 -1.04
N HIS A 94 9.99 4.39 -0.07
CA HIS A 94 11.03 5.40 0.12
C HIS A 94 12.38 4.80 0.54
N ARG A 95 12.36 3.73 1.35
CA ARG A 95 13.56 2.98 1.76
C ARG A 95 14.18 2.23 0.57
N ARG A 96 13.34 1.59 -0.25
CA ARG A 96 13.73 0.97 -1.53
C ARG A 96 14.41 1.97 -2.45
N GLU A 97 13.79 3.14 -2.65
CA GLU A 97 14.34 4.17 -3.52
C GLU A 97 15.65 4.77 -2.95
N ALA A 98 15.73 4.99 -1.63
CA ALA A 98 16.95 5.47 -0.99
C ALA A 98 18.12 4.49 -1.19
N LEU A 99 17.91 3.18 -1.00
CA LEU A 99 18.95 2.17 -1.27
C LEU A 99 19.33 2.08 -2.75
N LYS A 100 18.35 2.22 -3.65
CA LYS A 100 18.61 2.29 -5.10
C LYS A 100 19.54 3.47 -5.43
N ARG A 101 19.28 4.65 -4.87
CA ARG A 101 20.14 5.85 -5.06
C ARG A 101 21.51 5.74 -4.41
N LEU A 102 21.67 4.88 -3.39
CA LEU A 102 22.97 4.52 -2.80
C LEU A 102 23.73 3.47 -3.61
N GLY A 103 23.20 3.03 -4.77
CA GLY A 103 23.86 2.06 -5.64
C GLY A 103 23.93 0.65 -5.04
N ARG A 104 22.97 0.28 -4.18
CA ARG A 104 22.91 -1.08 -3.64
C ARG A 104 22.17 -2.00 -4.62
N GLU A 105 22.59 -3.26 -4.64
CA GLU A 105 21.99 -4.29 -5.49
C GLU A 105 20.85 -5.03 -4.80
N TYR A 106 20.92 -5.14 -3.47
CA TYR A 106 19.97 -5.90 -2.65
C TYR A 106 19.31 -5.04 -1.58
N ILE A 107 18.11 -5.43 -1.18
CA ILE A 107 17.36 -4.85 -0.06
C ILE A 107 16.87 -5.94 0.88
N ALA A 108 17.01 -5.72 2.18
CA ALA A 108 16.45 -6.60 3.21
C ALA A 108 14.93 -6.44 3.25
N ALA A 109 14.21 -7.54 3.23
CA ALA A 109 12.75 -7.58 3.20
C ALA A 109 12.19 -8.68 4.09
N VAL A 110 11.02 -8.43 4.67
CA VAL A 110 10.10 -9.45 5.18
C VAL A 110 9.13 -9.76 4.04
N VAL A 111 9.26 -10.96 3.48
CA VAL A 111 8.46 -11.45 2.36
C VAL A 111 7.29 -12.25 2.90
N VAL A 112 6.09 -11.77 2.63
CA VAL A 112 4.83 -12.39 3.05
C VAL A 112 4.26 -13.19 1.87
N PRO A 113 3.85 -14.46 2.07
CA PRO A 113 3.34 -15.29 0.98
C PRO A 113 1.98 -14.81 0.43
N ASP A 114 1.17 -14.17 1.28
CA ASP A 114 -0.18 -13.70 0.92
C ASP A 114 -0.13 -12.41 0.07
N PRO A 115 -0.50 -12.45 -1.22
CA PRO A 115 -0.54 -11.27 -2.06
C PRO A 115 -1.60 -10.25 -1.63
N GLN A 116 -2.62 -10.64 -0.85
CA GLN A 116 -3.64 -9.70 -0.36
C GLN A 116 -3.06 -8.63 0.55
N VAL A 117 -1.95 -8.92 1.23
CA VAL A 117 -1.19 -7.93 2.03
C VAL A 117 -0.71 -6.76 1.17
N ALA A 118 -0.62 -6.93 -0.15
CA ALA A 118 -0.38 -5.81 -1.07
C ALA A 118 -1.43 -4.71 -0.96
N PHE A 119 -2.69 -5.04 -0.62
CA PHE A 119 -3.81 -4.11 -0.52
C PHE A 119 -4.00 -3.54 0.90
N GLU A 120 -3.28 -4.07 1.90
CA GLU A 120 -3.36 -3.64 3.30
C GLU A 120 -2.39 -2.50 3.65
N ILE A 121 -1.92 -1.77 2.63
CA ILE A 121 -0.92 -0.69 2.72
C ILE A 121 -1.27 0.36 3.78
N LEU A 122 -2.53 0.79 3.80
CA LEU A 122 -3.03 1.79 4.73
C LEU A 122 -2.97 1.31 6.19
N ALA A 123 -3.30 0.05 6.44
CA ALA A 123 -3.20 -0.58 7.76
C ALA A 123 -1.74 -0.77 8.21
N LEU A 124 -0.79 -0.91 7.28
CA LEU A 124 0.64 -1.07 7.56
C LEU A 124 1.39 0.26 7.77
N ASN A 125 0.80 1.41 7.43
CA ASN A 125 1.40 2.74 7.56
C ASN A 125 0.99 3.47 8.87
N THR A 126 0.60 2.73 9.92
CA THR A 126 0.10 3.28 11.19
C THR A 126 1.08 4.21 11.92
N GLU A 127 2.39 4.08 11.68
CA GLU A 127 3.41 4.90 12.36
C GLU A 127 3.65 6.28 11.73
N LYS A 128 3.21 6.54 10.49
CA LYS A 128 3.37 7.86 9.85
C LYS A 128 2.06 8.25 9.17
N ALA A 129 1.15 8.80 9.97
CA ALA A 129 -0.16 9.26 9.50
C ALA A 129 -0.03 10.14 8.25
N HIS A 130 -0.50 9.62 7.12
CA HIS A 130 -0.66 10.37 5.89
C HIS A 130 -1.59 11.57 6.11
N ASN A 131 -1.31 12.67 5.42
CA ASN A 131 -2.28 13.76 5.35
C ASN A 131 -3.51 13.29 4.54
N LEU A 132 -4.65 13.95 4.75
CA LEU A 132 -5.94 13.56 4.17
C LEU A 132 -5.90 13.35 2.64
N LYS A 133 -5.20 14.25 1.92
CA LYS A 133 -5.07 14.19 0.46
C LYS A 133 -4.40 12.91 0.01
N GLU A 134 -3.28 12.56 0.64
CA GLU A 134 -2.53 11.35 0.30
C GLU A 134 -3.35 10.09 0.55
N LYS A 135 -4.02 9.99 1.71
CA LYS A 135 -4.92 8.86 2.01
C LYS A 135 -6.02 8.72 0.97
N ALA A 136 -6.68 9.83 0.64
CA ALA A 136 -7.77 9.84 -0.32
C ALA A 136 -7.32 9.41 -1.72
N LEU A 137 -6.15 9.86 -2.17
CA LEU A 137 -5.57 9.46 -3.46
C LEU A 137 -5.16 7.98 -3.48
N GLU A 138 -4.62 7.44 -2.40
CA GLU A 138 -4.32 6.00 -2.29
C GLU A 138 -5.60 5.16 -2.34
N VAL A 139 -6.64 5.57 -1.59
CA VAL A 139 -7.94 4.87 -1.58
C VAL A 139 -8.55 4.84 -2.98
N ILE A 140 -8.58 5.95 -3.73
CA ILE A 140 -9.20 5.93 -5.07
C ILE A 140 -8.39 5.13 -6.09
N ARG A 141 -7.05 5.13 -6.00
CA ARG A 141 -6.17 4.27 -6.81
C ARG A 141 -6.45 2.79 -6.52
N MET A 142 -6.52 2.42 -5.24
CA MET A 142 -6.86 1.06 -4.80
C MET A 142 -8.26 0.65 -5.26
N TYR A 143 -9.24 1.55 -5.12
CA TYR A 143 -10.61 1.34 -5.56
C TYR A 143 -10.66 0.98 -7.05
N ARG A 144 -9.96 1.72 -7.91
CA ARG A 144 -9.90 1.44 -9.35
C ARG A 144 -9.20 0.11 -9.68
N ALA A 145 -8.18 -0.27 -8.92
CA ALA A 145 -7.54 -1.57 -9.06
C ALA A 145 -8.52 -2.71 -8.72
N LEU A 146 -9.25 -2.59 -7.60
CA LEU A 146 -10.28 -3.54 -7.19
C LEU A 146 -11.45 -3.61 -8.17
N LEU A 147 -11.83 -2.48 -8.77
CA LEU A 147 -12.84 -2.44 -9.83
C LEU A 147 -12.44 -3.30 -11.03
N ALA A 148 -11.15 -3.34 -11.37
CA ALA A 148 -10.63 -4.15 -12.47
C ALA A 148 -10.53 -5.64 -12.13
N SER A 149 -10.25 -6.00 -10.87
CA SER A 149 -10.04 -7.39 -10.45
C SER A 149 -11.27 -8.09 -9.88
N GLU A 150 -12.10 -7.38 -9.11
CA GLU A 150 -13.22 -7.93 -8.33
C GLU A 150 -14.50 -7.06 -8.45
N PRO A 151 -15.00 -6.74 -9.66
CA PRO A 151 -16.05 -5.74 -9.88
C PRO A 151 -17.39 -6.06 -9.19
N THR A 152 -17.72 -7.34 -9.03
CA THR A 152 -19.01 -7.77 -8.45
C THR A 152 -19.01 -7.75 -6.92
N ARG A 153 -17.87 -7.49 -6.26
CA ARG A 153 -17.82 -7.35 -4.81
C ARG A 153 -18.39 -6.02 -4.36
N LYS A 154 -18.95 -5.99 -3.17
CA LYS A 154 -19.58 -4.79 -2.63
C LYS A 154 -18.57 -3.88 -1.97
N GLU A 155 -18.71 -2.58 -2.11
CA GLU A 155 -17.79 -1.59 -1.53
C GLU A 155 -17.59 -1.78 -0.01
N LYS A 156 -18.68 -2.05 0.73
CA LYS A 156 -18.62 -2.29 2.18
C LYS A 156 -17.72 -3.46 2.60
N GLU A 157 -17.44 -4.40 1.71
CA GLU A 157 -16.55 -5.53 1.99
C GLU A 157 -15.08 -5.09 2.04
N PHE A 158 -14.74 -3.93 1.46
CA PHE A 158 -13.41 -3.36 1.46
C PHE A 158 -13.22 -2.27 2.52
N ALA A 159 -14.12 -2.22 3.52
CA ALA A 159 -14.11 -1.17 4.55
C ALA A 159 -12.80 -1.11 5.35
N PHE A 160 -12.15 -2.26 5.53
CA PHE A 160 -10.85 -2.34 6.20
C PHE A 160 -9.75 -1.71 5.34
N GLN A 161 -9.70 -2.07 4.05
CA GLN A 161 -8.71 -1.59 3.09
C GLN A 161 -8.87 -0.10 2.79
N PHE A 162 -10.10 0.42 2.77
CA PHE A 162 -10.36 1.83 2.48
C PHE A 162 -10.29 2.76 3.70
N GLU A 163 -10.13 2.24 4.92
CA GLU A 163 -10.19 2.93 6.22
C GLU A 163 -11.52 3.68 6.48
N GLU A 164 -11.79 4.77 5.74
CA GLU A 164 -12.96 5.61 5.85
C GLU A 164 -13.60 5.83 4.47
N ALA A 165 -14.90 5.58 4.34
CA ALA A 165 -15.66 5.68 3.09
C ALA A 165 -15.45 7.00 2.33
N HIS A 166 -15.42 8.13 3.05
CA HIS A 166 -15.27 9.46 2.46
C HIS A 166 -13.92 9.68 1.74
N LEU A 167 -12.91 8.85 2.01
CA LEU A 167 -11.62 8.92 1.32
C LEU A 167 -11.76 8.60 -0.17
N ALA A 168 -12.66 7.69 -0.57
CA ALA A 168 -12.93 7.40 -1.97
C ALA A 168 -13.53 8.63 -2.69
N THR A 169 -14.50 9.29 -2.06
CA THR A 169 -15.12 10.53 -2.57
C THR A 169 -14.11 11.67 -2.69
N LEU A 170 -13.32 11.91 -1.64
CA LEU A 170 -12.28 12.93 -1.66
C LEU A 170 -11.17 12.61 -2.68
N GLY A 171 -10.84 11.33 -2.88
CA GLY A 171 -9.83 10.91 -3.84
C GLY A 171 -10.19 11.34 -5.25
N LEU A 172 -11.46 11.15 -5.65
CA LEU A 172 -12.00 11.62 -6.93
C LEU A 172 -11.90 13.14 -7.09
N ILE A 173 -12.07 13.90 -6.00
CA ILE A 173 -11.91 15.36 -6.03
C ILE A 173 -10.43 15.73 -6.19
N TYR A 174 -9.54 15.12 -5.41
CA TYR A 174 -8.12 15.45 -5.44
C TYR A 174 -7.44 15.08 -6.75
N GLU A 175 -7.93 14.07 -7.48
CA GLU A 175 -7.48 13.79 -8.85
C GLU A 175 -7.75 14.97 -9.81
N LYS A 176 -8.81 15.74 -9.58
CA LYS A 176 -9.22 16.88 -10.41
C LYS A 176 -8.71 18.23 -9.86
N SER A 177 -8.62 18.36 -8.54
CA SER A 177 -8.25 19.58 -7.84
C SER A 177 -7.34 19.28 -6.65
N GLU A 178 -6.04 19.40 -6.89
CA GLU A 178 -5.00 19.12 -5.91
C GLU A 178 -5.00 20.04 -4.68
N ARG A 179 -5.63 21.22 -4.78
CA ARG A 179 -5.67 22.27 -3.74
C ARG A 179 -6.99 22.30 -2.96
N PHE A 180 -7.88 21.32 -3.19
CA PHE A 180 -9.16 21.25 -2.50
C PHE A 180 -8.99 21.20 -0.97
N SER A 181 -9.78 21.98 -0.23
CA SER A 181 -9.68 22.09 1.23
C SER A 181 -10.48 21.00 1.95
N GLY A 182 -10.28 19.73 1.56
CA GLY A 182 -11.14 18.61 1.98
C GLY A 182 -11.25 18.40 3.50
N SER A 183 -10.25 18.83 4.27
CA SER A 183 -10.26 18.73 5.73
C SER A 183 -11.42 19.46 6.40
N ALA A 184 -11.92 20.55 5.80
CA ALA A 184 -13.08 21.30 6.30
C ALA A 184 -14.37 20.47 6.29
N TYR A 185 -14.46 19.50 5.37
CA TYR A 185 -15.67 18.70 5.14
C TYR A 185 -15.66 17.34 5.86
N VAL A 186 -14.50 16.87 6.35
CA VAL A 186 -14.38 15.57 7.03
C VAL A 186 -15.41 15.38 8.17
N PRO A 187 -15.69 16.36 9.06
CA PRO A 187 -16.66 16.17 10.14
C PRO A 187 -18.08 15.85 9.66
N ILE A 188 -18.53 16.45 8.54
CA ILE A 188 -19.84 16.16 7.97
C ILE A 188 -19.81 14.89 7.13
N LEU A 189 -18.76 14.68 6.33
CA LEU A 189 -18.59 13.48 5.52
C LEU A 189 -18.56 12.20 6.36
N ARG A 190 -17.92 12.22 7.53
CA ARG A 190 -17.96 11.09 8.49
C ARG A 190 -19.37 10.71 8.94
N LYS A 191 -20.36 11.61 8.84
CA LYS A 191 -21.74 11.34 9.24
C LYS A 191 -22.56 10.79 8.07
N VAL A 192 -22.38 11.37 6.89
CA VAL A 192 -23.28 11.15 5.73
C VAL A 192 -22.68 10.23 4.67
N ASP A 193 -21.35 10.16 4.57
CA ASP A 193 -20.66 9.44 3.53
C ASP A 193 -20.19 8.07 4.04
N ARG A 194 -21.09 7.08 3.97
CA ARG A 194 -20.87 5.71 4.46
C ARG A 194 -20.47 4.76 3.33
N PHE A 195 -19.93 3.60 3.72
CA PHE A 195 -19.68 2.50 2.78
C PHE A 195 -21.01 2.01 2.19
N LEU A 196 -21.00 1.73 0.89
CA LEU A 196 -22.17 1.39 0.10
C LEU A 196 -22.37 -0.13 0.04
N ASP A 197 -23.63 -0.56 0.11
CA ASP A 197 -24.03 -1.95 -0.15
C ASP A 197 -24.30 -2.17 -1.65
N LEU A 198 -23.38 -1.70 -2.48
CA LEU A 198 -23.44 -1.72 -3.94
C LEU A 198 -22.15 -2.36 -4.47
N GLU A 199 -22.25 -3.04 -5.63
CA GLU A 199 -21.08 -3.53 -6.36
C GLU A 199 -20.18 -2.36 -6.79
N LEU A 200 -18.87 -2.60 -6.90
CA LEU A 200 -17.85 -1.54 -7.10
C LEU A 200 -18.18 -0.56 -8.24
N PRO A 201 -18.69 -0.96 -9.42
CA PRO A 201 -19.06 -0.03 -10.49
C PRO A 201 -20.16 0.96 -10.07
N LEU A 202 -21.26 0.46 -9.50
CA LEU A 202 -22.40 1.30 -9.07
C LEU A 202 -22.04 2.16 -7.87
N ALA A 203 -21.22 1.62 -6.96
CA ALA A 203 -20.69 2.38 -5.86
C ALA A 203 -19.80 3.53 -6.35
N LEU A 204 -18.97 3.31 -7.39
CA LEU A 204 -18.13 4.37 -7.98
C LEU A 204 -18.95 5.50 -8.60
N GLU A 205 -20.04 5.18 -9.32
CA GLU A 205 -20.96 6.20 -9.86
C GLU A 205 -21.55 7.09 -8.75
N GLU A 206 -21.96 6.48 -7.63
CA GLU A 206 -22.44 7.22 -6.46
C GLU A 206 -21.33 8.06 -5.81
N ARG A 207 -20.08 7.56 -5.77
CA ARG A 207 -18.91 8.33 -5.31
C ARG A 207 -18.65 9.55 -6.18
N GLU A 208 -18.75 9.41 -7.50
CA GLU A 208 -18.61 10.51 -8.46
C GLU A 208 -19.71 11.56 -8.30
N ARG A 209 -20.96 11.12 -8.11
CA ARG A 209 -22.09 12.01 -7.81
C ARG A 209 -21.88 12.79 -6.51
N ARG A 210 -21.43 12.13 -5.44
CA ARG A 210 -21.10 12.77 -4.15
C ARG A 210 -19.93 13.75 -4.27
N ALA A 211 -18.91 13.40 -5.04
CA ALA A 211 -17.77 14.28 -5.30
C ALA A 211 -18.22 15.57 -6.03
N GLY A 212 -19.11 15.44 -7.01
CA GLY A 212 -19.74 16.58 -7.70
C GLY A 212 -20.51 17.48 -6.74
N LEU A 213 -21.40 16.91 -5.92
CA LEU A 213 -22.16 17.67 -4.92
C LEU A 213 -21.25 18.40 -3.92
N LEU A 214 -20.16 17.77 -3.49
CA LEU A 214 -19.25 18.41 -2.55
C LEU A 214 -18.50 19.59 -3.18
N LEU A 215 -18.12 19.49 -4.46
CA LEU A 215 -17.54 20.59 -5.21
C LEU A 215 -18.53 21.74 -5.44
N GLU A 216 -19.80 21.43 -5.67
CA GLU A 216 -20.86 22.45 -5.76
C GLU A 216 -21.03 23.19 -4.43
N VAL A 217 -20.98 22.48 -3.30
CA VAL A 217 -21.03 23.09 -1.97
C VAL A 217 -19.80 23.96 -1.70
N ASP A 218 -18.60 23.51 -2.07
CA ASP A 218 -17.35 24.28 -1.91
C ASP A 218 -17.36 25.57 -2.72
N ALA A 219 -17.95 25.58 -3.92
CA ALA A 219 -18.07 26.77 -4.76
C ALA A 219 -19.02 27.85 -4.20
N LEU A 220 -19.83 27.53 -3.19
CA LEU A 220 -20.76 28.46 -2.53
C LEU A 220 -20.16 29.15 -1.29
N VAL A 221 -18.97 28.74 -0.84
CA VAL A 221 -18.29 29.22 0.36
C VAL A 221 -17.11 30.12 -0.02
#